data_AF-A0A7Y3AQE1-F1
#
_entry.id   AF-A0A7Y3AQE1-F1
#
_cell.length_a   1.000
_cell.length_b   1.000
_cell.length_c   1.000
_cell.angle_alpha   90.00
_cell.angle_beta   90.00
_cell.angle_gamma   90.00
#
_symmetry.space_group_name_H-M   'P 1'
#
loop_
_entity.id
_entity.type
_entity.pdbx_description
1 polymer ?
#
loop_
_entity_poly.entity_id
_entity_poly.type
_entity_poly.pdbx_seq_one_letter_code
_entity_poly.pdbx_strand_id
1 'polypeptide(L)'
;MDTGKDNLGKRRWPVWVALVLLVGLAIAWWLRDPAHPVQDNPQGADQDELTVIEEQYNEVPDSAPAQAPVAEEPTASEALERFKQRTRYPATTRKIAADSHDLLNPGARYEQKHKLPGNKDNPNLDWEVLFTADRYFVRGKEPLLVSLQLWHQGERVLPANVSMRAETVAANGATGAVRLVTQVDGSARTAVFTPNDQWPEYVGAVRVTTEFSAEDLDKQLGSLDFFFTAANRIPAVFTGRVFDRVDNGDLLFDVEVDVKTPGAYRIDGSLFDNSGRPFGWARFDGQLTRGSSFISLRYYGLLFHDAQVAGPYILKNLYGARLRPSDTPNKEDMPEFTGDYTTASAYELNSFRTDINNSPRRQKMIEMYEDAIRRGVKLTNPAYTDNE
;
A
#
# COMPACT_ATOMS: atom_id res chain seq x y z
N MET A 1 -64.99 25.73 64.15
CA MET A 1 -66.17 24.87 64.35
C MET A 1 -66.50 24.28 63.00
N ASP A 2 -66.68 22.95 62.96
CA ASP A 2 -67.02 22.08 61.80
C ASP A 2 -66.01 21.99 60.64
N THR A 3 -65.28 20.88 60.49
CA THR A 3 -65.64 19.51 60.02
C THR A 3 -65.80 19.40 58.49
N GLY A 4 -65.05 18.48 57.89
CA GLY A 4 -65.09 18.18 56.46
C GLY A 4 -63.96 17.25 56.03
N LYS A 5 -64.09 15.97 56.39
CA LYS A 5 -63.27 14.85 55.90
C LYS A 5 -63.50 14.65 54.38
N ASP A 6 -62.50 14.15 53.64
CA ASP A 6 -62.53 12.73 53.23
C ASP A 6 -61.31 12.30 52.38
N ASN A 7 -60.83 11.11 52.73
CA ASN A 7 -59.76 10.34 52.12
C ASN A 7 -60.26 9.63 50.85
N LEU A 8 -59.48 9.68 49.76
CA LEU A 8 -59.41 8.57 48.81
C LEU A 8 -57.95 8.10 48.66
N GLY A 9 -57.67 6.94 49.24
CA GLY A 9 -56.38 6.28 49.20
C GLY A 9 -56.00 5.82 47.78
N LYS A 10 -54.91 6.37 47.24
CA LYS A 10 -54.26 5.88 46.03
C LYS A 10 -53.53 4.57 46.32
N ARG A 11 -54.12 3.47 45.83
CA ARG A 11 -53.57 2.12 45.76
C ARG A 11 -52.29 2.14 44.91
N ARG A 12 -51.11 2.08 45.54
CA ARG A 12 -49.81 2.05 44.86
C ARG A 12 -49.64 0.70 44.17
N TRP A 13 -49.67 0.68 42.84
CA TRP A 13 -49.24 -0.48 42.06
C TRP A 13 -47.72 -0.65 42.20
N PRO A 14 -47.21 -1.87 42.43
CA PRO A 14 -45.77 -2.11 42.51
C PRO A 14 -45.12 -1.85 41.14
N VAL A 15 -44.06 -1.04 41.16
CA VAL A 15 -43.30 -0.52 39.99
C VAL A 15 -42.83 -1.63 39.03
N TRP A 16 -42.73 -2.88 39.51
CA TRP A 16 -42.37 -4.03 38.70
C TRP A 16 -43.39 -4.40 37.60
N VAL A 17 -44.68 -4.09 37.78
CA VAL A 17 -45.70 -4.40 36.76
C VAL A 17 -45.57 -3.49 35.53
N ALA A 18 -45.16 -2.23 35.72
CA ALA A 18 -44.91 -1.30 34.61
C ALA A 18 -43.66 -1.69 33.81
N LEU A 19 -42.65 -2.26 34.47
CA LEU A 19 -41.39 -2.65 33.83
C LEU A 19 -41.55 -3.91 32.96
N VAL A 20 -42.38 -4.87 33.39
CA VAL A 20 -42.70 -6.07 32.59
C VAL A 20 -43.57 -5.73 31.37
N LEU A 21 -44.49 -4.77 31.50
CA LEU A 21 -45.30 -4.30 30.35
C LEU A 21 -44.47 -3.55 29.30
N LEU A 22 -43.46 -2.78 29.71
CA LEU A 22 -42.58 -2.06 28.79
C LEU A 22 -41.63 -3.00 28.04
N VAL A 23 -41.09 -4.02 28.71
CA VAL A 23 -40.25 -5.04 28.05
C VAL A 23 -41.09 -5.91 27.10
N GLY A 24 -42.32 -6.26 27.46
CA GLY A 24 -43.24 -6.97 26.58
C GLY A 24 -43.62 -6.18 25.31
N LEU A 25 -43.83 -4.86 25.44
CA LEU A 25 -44.11 -3.98 24.30
C LEU A 25 -42.88 -3.78 23.39
N ALA A 26 -41.67 -3.72 23.95
CA ALA A 26 -40.44 -3.62 23.16
C ALA A 26 -40.16 -4.90 22.35
N ILE A 27 -40.42 -6.08 22.93
CA ILE A 27 -40.26 -7.37 22.23
C ILE A 27 -41.34 -7.54 21.16
N ALA A 28 -42.58 -7.10 21.41
CA ALA A 28 -43.65 -7.13 20.41
C ALA A 28 -43.46 -6.11 19.27
N TRP A 29 -42.71 -5.03 19.51
CA TRP A 29 -42.34 -4.06 18.48
C TRP A 29 -41.14 -4.55 17.64
N TRP A 30 -40.22 -5.30 18.26
CA TRP A 30 -39.05 -5.87 17.57
C TRP A 30 -39.37 -7.11 16.72
N LEU A 31 -40.43 -7.86 17.06
CA LEU A 31 -40.89 -9.02 16.29
C LEU A 31 -41.93 -8.68 15.19
N ARG A 32 -42.20 -7.39 14.96
CA ARG A 32 -43.15 -6.93 13.94
C ARG A 32 -42.40 -6.48 12.69
N ASP A 33 -42.06 -7.45 11.84
CA ASP A 33 -41.62 -7.18 10.47
C ASP A 33 -42.67 -6.35 9.74
N PRO A 34 -42.36 -5.12 9.26
CA PRO A 34 -43.20 -4.47 8.27
C PRO A 34 -42.94 -5.16 6.92
N ALA A 35 -43.87 -6.04 6.54
CA ALA A 35 -44.00 -6.49 5.17
C ALA A 35 -44.00 -5.28 4.23
N HIS A 36 -43.00 -5.20 3.36
CA HIS A 36 -42.92 -4.18 2.32
C HIS A 36 -44.14 -4.29 1.40
N PRO A 37 -44.91 -3.21 1.18
CA PRO A 37 -45.92 -3.22 0.13
C PRO A 37 -45.22 -3.24 -1.23
N VAL A 38 -45.59 -4.23 -2.05
CA VAL A 38 -45.28 -4.26 -3.48
C VAL A 38 -45.98 -3.06 -4.11
N GLN A 39 -45.21 -2.06 -4.53
CA GLN A 39 -45.67 -0.99 -5.40
C GLN A 39 -45.49 -1.43 -6.85
N ASP A 40 -46.60 -1.77 -7.49
CA ASP A 40 -46.76 -1.61 -8.94
C ASP A 40 -46.70 -0.11 -9.27
N ASN A 41 -45.79 0.32 -10.14
CA ASN A 41 -45.98 1.48 -11.00
C ASN A 41 -44.98 1.49 -12.18
N PRO A 42 -45.24 2.26 -13.25
CA PRO A 42 -45.12 1.80 -14.62
C PRO A 42 -43.85 2.33 -15.28
N GLN A 43 -43.59 1.82 -16.48
CA GLN A 43 -42.60 2.28 -17.43
C GLN A 43 -42.52 3.82 -17.59
N GLY A 44 -41.29 4.31 -17.73
CA GLY A 44 -40.98 5.48 -18.57
C GLY A 44 -40.33 6.67 -17.86
N ALA A 45 -38.99 6.66 -17.79
CA ALA A 45 -38.15 7.85 -17.94
C ALA A 45 -36.68 7.41 -18.04
N ASP A 46 -36.01 7.84 -19.11
CA ASP A 46 -34.60 7.60 -19.42
C ASP A 46 -33.68 7.83 -18.21
N GLN A 47 -32.89 6.82 -17.86
CA GLN A 47 -31.69 6.96 -17.05
C GLN A 47 -30.52 6.58 -17.95
N ASP A 48 -29.72 7.57 -18.33
CA ASP A 48 -28.40 7.36 -18.93
C ASP A 48 -27.58 6.47 -17.99
N GLU A 49 -27.23 5.28 -18.50
CA GLU A 49 -26.48 4.23 -17.81
C GLU A 49 -25.03 4.71 -17.58
N LEU A 50 -24.76 5.27 -16.40
CA LEU A 50 -23.40 5.63 -15.96
C LEU A 50 -22.57 4.36 -15.75
N THR A 51 -21.57 4.13 -16.60
CA THR A 51 -20.57 3.07 -16.41
C THR A 51 -19.52 3.53 -15.40
N VAL A 52 -19.61 3.01 -14.18
CA VAL A 52 -18.67 3.26 -13.08
C VAL A 52 -17.47 2.32 -13.24
N ILE A 53 -16.25 2.83 -13.51
CA ILE A 53 -15.02 2.04 -13.29
C ILE A 53 -14.61 2.27 -11.83
N GLU A 54 -15.15 1.46 -10.93
CA GLU A 54 -14.48 1.20 -9.66
C GLU A 54 -13.17 0.47 -9.98
N GLU A 55 -12.08 0.83 -9.29
CA GLU A 55 -11.04 -0.14 -8.93
C GLU A 55 -11.71 -1.20 -8.04
N GLN A 56 -12.56 -2.05 -8.65
CA GLN A 56 -12.91 -3.32 -8.08
C GLN A 56 -11.63 -4.12 -8.07
N TYR A 57 -11.21 -4.50 -6.86
CA TYR A 57 -10.61 -5.81 -6.67
C TYR A 57 -11.60 -6.81 -7.27
N ASN A 58 -11.47 -7.08 -8.57
CA ASN A 58 -12.17 -8.17 -9.20
C ASN A 58 -11.65 -9.43 -8.53
N GLU A 59 -12.50 -10.05 -7.71
CA GLU A 59 -12.60 -11.50 -7.77
C GLU A 59 -12.80 -11.83 -9.26
N VAL A 60 -11.73 -12.34 -9.84
CA VAL A 60 -11.62 -12.76 -11.24
C VAL A 60 -12.88 -13.56 -11.58
N PRO A 61 -13.73 -13.11 -12.53
CA PRO A 61 -14.71 -13.99 -13.12
C PRO A 61 -13.94 -15.14 -13.74
N ASP A 62 -14.36 -16.37 -13.46
CA ASP A 62 -13.82 -17.64 -13.97
C ASP A 62 -13.85 -17.67 -15.51
N SER A 63 -12.94 -16.88 -16.08
CA SER A 63 -12.57 -16.84 -17.46
C SER A 63 -11.32 -17.69 -17.47
N ALA A 64 -11.51 -18.94 -17.94
CA ALA A 64 -10.44 -19.90 -18.12
C ALA A 64 -9.21 -19.14 -18.65
N PRO A 65 -8.11 -19.08 -17.89
CA PRO A 65 -7.00 -18.21 -18.23
C PRO A 65 -6.53 -18.60 -19.63
N ALA A 66 -6.40 -17.59 -20.51
CA ALA A 66 -5.47 -17.71 -21.62
C ALA A 66 -4.17 -18.17 -20.98
N GLN A 67 -3.81 -19.43 -21.23
CA GLN A 67 -2.69 -20.08 -20.58
C GLN A 67 -1.47 -19.22 -20.92
N ALA A 68 -1.05 -18.37 -19.98
CA ALA A 68 0.34 -18.04 -19.82
C ALA A 68 1.07 -19.38 -19.95
N PRO A 69 2.15 -19.49 -20.75
CA PRO A 69 2.87 -20.75 -20.86
C PRO A 69 3.06 -21.23 -19.43
N VAL A 70 2.45 -22.37 -19.10
CA VAL A 70 2.42 -22.90 -17.74
C VAL A 70 3.89 -23.00 -17.39
N ALA A 71 4.39 -22.05 -16.60
CA ALA A 71 5.77 -22.07 -16.18
C ALA A 71 5.87 -23.39 -15.42
N GLU A 72 6.61 -24.35 -15.99
CA GLU A 72 6.76 -25.67 -15.39
C GLU A 72 7.10 -25.45 -13.92
N GLU A 73 6.27 -26.02 -13.03
CA GLU A 73 6.52 -25.87 -11.60
C GLU A 73 7.95 -26.35 -11.32
N PRO A 74 8.78 -25.53 -10.65
CA PRO A 74 10.15 -25.89 -10.44
C PRO A 74 10.21 -27.25 -9.73
N THR A 75 11.10 -28.12 -10.19
CA THR A 75 11.38 -29.37 -9.49
C THR A 75 11.78 -29.06 -8.05
N ALA A 76 11.56 -30.02 -7.14
CA ALA A 76 11.94 -29.86 -5.74
C ALA A 76 13.44 -29.48 -5.57
N SER A 77 14.31 -29.98 -6.44
CA SER A 77 15.73 -29.64 -6.51
C SER A 77 15.96 -28.19 -6.94
N GLU A 78 15.25 -27.71 -7.96
CA GLU A 78 15.33 -26.30 -8.40
C GLU A 78 14.79 -25.35 -7.34
N ALA A 79 13.72 -25.73 -6.64
CA ALA A 79 13.18 -24.97 -5.51
C ALA A 79 14.20 -24.86 -4.36
N LEU A 80 14.88 -25.97 -4.01
CA LEU A 80 15.94 -25.97 -3.00
C LEU A 80 17.12 -25.08 -3.40
N GLU A 81 17.59 -25.18 -4.64
CA GLU A 81 18.69 -24.33 -5.10
C GLU A 81 18.29 -22.85 -5.13
N ARG A 82 17.08 -22.52 -5.60
CA ARG A 82 16.54 -21.15 -5.49
C ARG A 82 16.48 -20.68 -4.04
N PHE A 83 16.03 -21.52 -3.11
CA PHE A 83 16.02 -21.20 -1.68
C PHE A 83 17.43 -20.94 -1.15
N LYS A 84 18.41 -21.80 -1.45
CA LYS A 84 19.80 -21.63 -1.04
C LYS A 84 20.40 -20.32 -1.57
N GLN A 85 20.10 -19.96 -2.82
CA GLN A 85 20.56 -18.71 -3.43
C GLN A 85 19.90 -17.47 -2.80
N ARG A 86 18.58 -17.50 -2.57
CA ARG A 86 17.83 -16.39 -1.96
C ARG A 86 18.18 -16.16 -0.49
N THR A 87 18.64 -17.20 0.21
CA THR A 87 18.98 -17.15 1.64
C THR A 87 20.48 -17.09 1.91
N ARG A 88 21.29 -16.70 0.91
CA ARG A 88 22.74 -16.49 1.10
C ARG A 88 23.04 -15.44 2.16
N TYR A 89 22.18 -14.43 2.26
CA TYR A 89 22.23 -13.37 3.26
C TYR A 89 21.08 -13.54 4.28
N PRO A 90 21.13 -12.86 5.45
CA PRO A 90 19.97 -12.68 6.31
C PRO A 90 18.80 -11.99 5.57
N ALA A 91 17.57 -12.18 6.03
CA ALA A 91 16.38 -11.57 5.41
C ALA A 91 16.42 -10.02 5.38
N THR A 92 17.22 -9.41 6.25
CA THR A 92 17.44 -7.97 6.35
C THR A 92 18.49 -7.44 5.37
N THR A 93 19.08 -8.29 4.51
CA THR A 93 20.04 -7.88 3.48
C THR A 93 19.69 -8.55 2.16
N ARG A 94 19.68 -7.77 1.07
CA ARG A 94 19.44 -8.28 -0.27
C ARG A 94 20.41 -7.65 -1.26
N LYS A 95 20.87 -8.44 -2.24
CA LYS A 95 21.60 -7.91 -3.40
C LYS A 95 20.60 -7.28 -4.36
N ILE A 96 20.86 -6.06 -4.79
CA ILE A 96 20.06 -5.40 -5.83
C ILE A 96 20.50 -5.96 -7.18
N ALA A 97 19.55 -6.51 -7.92
CA ALA A 97 19.74 -7.00 -9.29
C ALA A 97 18.87 -6.19 -10.26
N ALA A 98 19.01 -6.45 -11.56
CA ALA A 98 18.27 -5.71 -12.60
C ALA A 98 16.75 -5.79 -12.45
N ASP A 99 16.23 -6.83 -11.78
CA ASP A 99 14.80 -7.03 -11.51
C ASP A 99 14.32 -6.36 -10.21
N SER A 100 15.21 -5.75 -9.42
CA SER A 100 14.90 -5.20 -8.09
C SER A 100 14.41 -3.74 -8.16
N HIS A 101 13.55 -3.45 -9.15
CA HIS A 101 13.02 -2.10 -9.40
C HIS A 101 12.22 -1.56 -8.20
N ASP A 102 11.52 -2.45 -7.50
CA ASP A 102 10.72 -2.18 -6.29
C ASP A 102 11.58 -1.67 -5.13
N LEU A 103 12.78 -2.22 -4.95
CA LEU A 103 13.70 -1.81 -3.88
C LEU A 103 14.32 -0.43 -4.14
N LEU A 104 14.45 -0.05 -5.41
CA LEU A 104 15.02 1.24 -5.81
C LEU A 104 13.97 2.34 -5.87
N ASN A 105 12.71 1.99 -6.16
CA ASN A 105 11.62 2.94 -6.35
C ASN A 105 10.35 2.44 -5.64
N PRO A 106 10.34 2.35 -4.30
CA PRO A 106 9.21 1.79 -3.54
C PRO A 106 7.90 2.59 -3.67
N GLY A 107 7.99 3.86 -4.10
CA GLY A 107 6.84 4.72 -4.35
C GLY A 107 6.42 4.84 -5.82
N ALA A 108 7.17 4.23 -6.75
CA ALA A 108 6.83 4.28 -8.16
C ALA A 108 5.60 3.41 -8.44
N ARG A 109 4.74 3.91 -9.34
CA ARG A 109 3.58 3.17 -9.80
C ARG A 109 3.97 2.27 -10.98
N TYR A 110 3.44 1.05 -11.00
CA TYR A 110 3.54 0.15 -12.14
C TYR A 110 2.34 0.37 -13.05
N GLU A 111 2.52 1.30 -13.98
CA GLU A 111 1.47 1.76 -14.86
C GLU A 111 1.16 0.76 -15.98
N GLN A 112 -0.12 0.47 -16.17
CA GLN A 112 -0.61 -0.32 -17.29
C GLN A 112 -1.74 0.43 -17.97
N LYS A 113 -1.74 0.40 -19.30
CA LYS A 113 -2.89 0.86 -20.07
C LYS A 113 -4.03 -0.15 -19.90
N HIS A 114 -5.21 0.37 -19.65
CA HIS A 114 -6.42 -0.44 -19.56
C HIS A 114 -7.28 -0.22 -20.80
N LYS A 115 -7.84 -1.30 -21.34
CA LYS A 115 -8.87 -1.18 -22.38
C LYS A 115 -10.15 -0.65 -21.75
N LEU A 116 -10.76 0.33 -22.39
CA LEU A 116 -12.07 0.80 -21.96
C LEU A 116 -13.14 -0.20 -22.41
N PRO A 117 -14.18 -0.45 -21.58
CA PRO A 117 -15.32 -1.23 -22.02
C PRO A 117 -15.99 -0.47 -23.18
N GLY A 118 -15.93 -1.05 -24.38
CA GLY A 118 -16.78 -0.61 -25.47
C GLY A 118 -18.24 -0.78 -25.06
N ASN A 119 -19.09 0.16 -25.47
CA ASN A 119 -20.55 0.03 -25.37
C ASN A 119 -20.98 -1.37 -25.91
N LYS A 120 -22.00 -2.00 -25.31
CA LYS A 120 -22.52 -3.32 -25.73
C LYS A 120 -22.87 -3.37 -27.24
N ASP A 121 -23.16 -2.22 -27.83
CA ASP A 121 -23.50 -2.07 -29.24
C ASP A 121 -22.31 -1.78 -30.18
N ASN A 122 -21.08 -1.61 -29.65
CA ASN A 122 -19.89 -1.35 -30.48
C ASN A 122 -18.62 -2.07 -29.98
N PRO A 123 -18.50 -3.38 -30.25
CA PRO A 123 -17.40 -4.24 -29.78
C PRO A 123 -16.02 -3.97 -30.42
N ASN A 124 -15.89 -2.98 -31.32
CA ASN A 124 -14.65 -2.70 -32.07
C ASN A 124 -13.90 -1.44 -31.60
N LEU A 125 -14.27 -0.87 -30.45
CA LEU A 125 -13.67 0.35 -29.93
C LEU A 125 -12.32 0.03 -29.24
N ASP A 126 -11.22 0.18 -29.99
CA ASP A 126 -9.84 0.03 -29.52
C ASP A 126 -9.38 1.27 -28.75
N TRP A 127 -10.10 1.57 -27.66
CA TRP A 127 -9.74 2.64 -26.73
C TRP A 127 -8.91 2.10 -25.57
N GLU A 128 -7.83 2.80 -25.29
CA GLU A 128 -7.00 2.55 -24.12
C GLU A 128 -6.98 3.80 -23.24
N VAL A 129 -6.96 3.60 -21.93
CA VAL A 129 -6.81 4.66 -20.95
C VAL A 129 -5.63 4.40 -20.05
N LEU A 130 -4.96 5.47 -19.66
CA LEU A 130 -3.99 5.46 -18.58
C LEU A 130 -4.37 6.53 -17.55
N PHE A 131 -4.77 6.05 -16.37
CA PHE A 131 -4.95 6.84 -15.17
C PHE A 131 -3.77 6.64 -14.25
N THR A 132 -3.05 7.70 -13.93
CA THR A 132 -1.81 7.60 -13.16
C THR A 132 -1.62 8.77 -12.23
N ALA A 133 -0.70 8.61 -11.29
CA ALA A 133 -0.12 9.65 -10.48
C ALA A 133 1.40 9.51 -10.49
N ASP A 134 2.11 10.60 -10.21
CA ASP A 134 3.57 10.57 -10.15
C ASP A 134 4.13 9.74 -8.97
N ARG A 135 3.31 9.35 -8.00
CA ARG A 135 3.65 8.42 -6.92
C ARG A 135 2.46 7.69 -6.29
N TYR A 136 2.75 6.58 -5.63
CA TYR A 136 1.76 5.79 -4.89
C TYR A 136 1.63 6.20 -3.41
N PHE A 137 2.72 6.61 -2.78
CA PHE A 137 2.76 7.10 -1.39
C PHE A 137 3.01 8.60 -1.37
N VAL A 138 2.11 9.35 -0.74
CA VAL A 138 2.20 10.81 -0.57
C VAL A 138 2.39 11.11 0.91
N ARG A 139 3.39 11.93 1.25
CA ARG A 139 3.68 12.30 2.64
C ARG A 139 3.64 13.79 2.85
N GLY A 140 3.11 14.21 3.99
CA GLY A 140 3.15 15.61 4.40
C GLY A 140 2.60 16.54 3.33
N LYS A 141 3.33 17.62 3.02
CA LYS A 141 2.90 18.67 2.09
C LYS A 141 3.36 18.45 0.65
N GLU A 142 3.66 17.21 0.29
CA GLU A 142 4.04 16.86 -1.07
C GLU A 142 2.88 17.12 -2.05
N PRO A 143 3.11 17.86 -3.16
CA PRO A 143 2.12 17.94 -4.23
C PRO A 143 2.07 16.61 -4.98
N LEU A 144 0.86 16.20 -5.37
CA LEU A 144 0.59 15.03 -6.20
C LEU A 144 0.18 15.49 -7.59
N LEU A 145 0.84 14.96 -8.63
CA LEU A 145 0.42 15.14 -10.01
C LEU A 145 -0.39 13.92 -10.43
N VAL A 146 -1.66 14.12 -10.79
CA VAL A 146 -2.51 13.10 -11.42
C VAL A 146 -2.66 13.36 -12.90
N SER A 147 -2.74 12.31 -13.70
CA SER A 147 -2.83 12.40 -15.16
C SER A 147 -3.82 11.38 -15.71
N LEU A 148 -4.58 11.83 -16.72
CA LEU A 148 -5.41 11.02 -17.60
C LEU A 148 -4.89 11.15 -19.04
N GLN A 149 -4.60 10.02 -19.67
CA GLN A 149 -4.26 9.93 -21.10
C GLN A 149 -5.17 8.92 -21.78
N LEU A 150 -5.56 9.22 -23.02
CA LEU A 150 -6.39 8.34 -23.86
C LEU A 150 -5.69 8.03 -25.17
N TRP A 151 -5.96 6.83 -25.66
CA TRP A 151 -5.60 6.39 -27.00
C TRP A 151 -6.80 5.80 -27.71
N HIS A 152 -6.87 5.99 -29.02
CA HIS A 152 -7.80 5.31 -29.91
C HIS A 152 -7.01 4.76 -31.09
N GLN A 153 -7.09 3.45 -31.34
CA GLN A 153 -6.35 2.78 -32.42
C GLN A 153 -4.83 3.05 -32.38
N GLY A 154 -4.27 3.15 -31.17
CA GLY A 154 -2.85 3.44 -30.93
C GLY A 154 -2.45 4.91 -31.00
N GLU A 155 -3.33 5.81 -31.46
CA GLU A 155 -3.07 7.26 -31.50
C GLU A 155 -3.55 7.97 -30.23
N ARG A 156 -2.79 8.95 -29.74
CA ARG A 156 -3.15 9.73 -28.54
C ARG A 156 -4.31 10.67 -28.83
N VAL A 157 -5.34 10.62 -28.01
CA VAL A 157 -6.52 11.50 -28.10
C VAL A 157 -6.61 12.36 -26.85
N LEU A 158 -6.88 13.66 -27.02
CA LEU A 158 -7.09 14.57 -25.89
C LEU A 158 -8.46 14.30 -25.24
N PRO A 159 -8.52 13.98 -23.94
CA PRO A 159 -9.80 13.78 -23.26
C PRO A 159 -10.62 15.09 -23.17
N ALA A 160 -11.93 14.95 -23.37
CA ALA A 160 -12.95 15.99 -23.24
C ALA A 160 -13.74 15.85 -21.92
N ASN A 161 -14.42 16.93 -21.53
CA ASN A 161 -15.33 16.97 -20.36
C ASN A 161 -14.74 16.39 -19.06
N VAL A 162 -13.44 16.59 -18.81
CA VAL A 162 -12.76 15.97 -17.68
C VAL A 162 -13.10 16.67 -16.36
N SER A 163 -13.61 15.88 -15.41
CA SER A 163 -13.87 16.28 -14.03
C SER A 163 -13.18 15.31 -13.08
N MET A 164 -12.19 15.79 -12.34
CA MET A 164 -11.46 15.03 -11.32
C MET A 164 -11.91 15.46 -9.92
N ARG A 165 -12.14 14.49 -9.03
CA ARG A 165 -12.48 14.70 -7.62
C ARG A 165 -11.66 13.75 -6.75
N ALA A 166 -11.07 14.28 -5.69
CA ALA A 166 -10.34 13.48 -4.70
C ALA A 166 -11.14 13.37 -3.40
N GLU A 167 -11.14 12.20 -2.77
CA GLU A 167 -11.79 11.97 -1.48
C GLU A 167 -11.07 10.91 -0.64
N THR A 168 -11.21 10.97 0.68
CA THR A 168 -10.66 9.94 1.57
C THR A 168 -11.50 8.68 1.53
N VAL A 169 -10.86 7.52 1.44
CA VAL A 169 -11.51 6.22 1.59
C VAL A 169 -11.57 5.88 3.08
N ALA A 170 -12.53 6.44 3.80
CA ALA A 170 -12.76 6.16 5.22
C ALA A 170 -13.93 5.20 5.41
N ALA A 171 -13.84 4.26 6.37
CA ALA A 171 -14.93 3.33 6.70
C ALA A 171 -16.21 4.04 7.22
N ASN A 172 -16.06 5.26 7.74
CA ASN A 172 -17.14 6.02 8.39
C ASN A 172 -17.24 7.44 7.80
N GLY A 173 -17.76 7.53 6.58
CA GLY A 173 -18.19 8.79 5.96
C GLY A 173 -17.09 9.55 5.23
N ALA A 174 -17.37 9.95 4.00
CA ALA A 174 -16.50 10.77 3.18
C ALA A 174 -16.19 12.09 3.91
N THR A 175 -14.93 12.31 4.29
CA THR A 175 -14.47 13.69 4.50
C THR A 175 -14.53 14.40 3.14
N GLY A 176 -14.95 15.66 3.15
CA GLY A 176 -15.45 16.35 1.95
C GLY A 176 -14.59 16.15 0.71
N ALA A 177 -15.22 15.69 -0.38
CA ALA A 177 -14.58 15.53 -1.67
C ALA A 177 -14.10 16.88 -2.22
N VAL A 178 -12.93 16.89 -2.85
CA VAL A 178 -12.27 18.09 -3.36
C VAL A 178 -12.20 18.00 -4.87
N ARG A 179 -12.76 18.99 -5.55
CA ARG A 179 -12.65 19.11 -7.00
C ARG A 179 -11.24 19.54 -7.38
N LEU A 180 -10.59 18.79 -8.26
CA LEU A 180 -9.25 19.11 -8.74
C LEU A 180 -9.34 20.03 -9.96
N VAL A 181 -8.44 21.01 -10.03
CA VAL A 181 -8.34 21.92 -11.17
C VAL A 181 -7.53 21.23 -12.26
N THR A 182 -8.18 20.92 -13.38
CA THR A 182 -7.56 20.22 -14.50
C THR A 182 -6.91 21.19 -15.49
N GLN A 183 -5.81 20.76 -16.10
CA GLN A 183 -5.07 21.48 -17.14
C GLN A 183 -4.83 20.55 -18.33
N VAL A 184 -4.56 21.16 -19.50
CA VAL A 184 -4.12 20.42 -20.69
C VAL A 184 -2.61 20.39 -20.70
N ASP A 185 -2.03 19.21 -20.87
CA ASP A 185 -0.59 19.00 -21.05
C ASP A 185 -0.36 18.08 -22.25
N GLY A 186 -0.05 18.67 -23.40
CA GLY A 186 -0.01 17.95 -24.67
C GLY A 186 -1.35 17.26 -24.98
N SER A 187 -1.33 15.93 -25.05
CA SER A 187 -2.53 15.09 -25.24
C SER A 187 -3.12 14.56 -23.93
N ALA A 188 -2.60 14.99 -22.78
CA ALA A 188 -3.03 14.54 -21.47
C ALA A 188 -3.89 15.60 -20.76
N ARG A 189 -4.65 15.15 -19.77
CA ARG A 189 -5.33 16.00 -18.79
C ARG A 189 -4.69 15.77 -17.43
N THR A 190 -4.15 16.81 -16.84
CA THR A 190 -3.42 16.73 -15.57
C THR A 190 -4.10 17.57 -14.50
N ALA A 191 -3.89 17.21 -13.24
CA ALA A 191 -4.19 18.07 -12.11
C ALA A 191 -3.10 17.94 -11.05
N VAL A 192 -2.76 19.05 -10.42
CA VAL A 192 -1.82 19.08 -9.29
C VAL A 192 -2.58 19.53 -8.05
N PHE A 193 -2.45 18.79 -6.96
CA PHE A 193 -3.01 19.18 -5.67
C PHE A 193 -2.19 18.64 -4.50
N THR A 194 -2.35 19.26 -3.34
CA THR A 194 -1.67 18.86 -2.11
C THR A 194 -2.70 18.29 -1.13
N PRO A 195 -2.77 16.96 -0.94
CA PRO A 195 -3.78 16.34 -0.06
C PRO A 195 -3.79 16.90 1.37
N ASN A 196 -2.63 17.33 1.87
CA ASN A 196 -2.49 17.90 3.21
C ASN A 196 -3.22 19.23 3.42
N ASP A 197 -3.49 19.98 2.35
CA ASP A 197 -4.25 21.24 2.47
C ASP A 197 -5.73 20.97 2.78
N GLN A 198 -6.19 19.74 2.50
CA GLN A 198 -7.58 19.31 2.66
C GLN A 198 -7.74 18.38 3.87
N TRP A 199 -6.78 17.48 4.09
CA TRP A 199 -6.85 16.45 5.12
C TRP A 199 -5.59 16.39 6.01
N PRO A 200 -5.29 17.45 6.79
CA PRO A 200 -4.02 17.58 7.53
C PRO A 200 -3.81 16.57 8.67
N GLU A 201 -4.84 15.81 9.04
CA GLU A 201 -4.81 14.80 10.11
C GLU A 201 -5.01 13.36 9.59
N TYR A 202 -5.14 13.18 8.27
CA TYR A 202 -5.52 11.89 7.69
C TYR A 202 -4.33 10.97 7.44
N VAL A 203 -4.57 9.68 7.64
CA VAL A 203 -3.70 8.58 7.22
C VAL A 203 -4.59 7.53 6.59
N GLY A 204 -4.42 7.26 5.30
CA GLY A 204 -5.36 6.40 4.59
C GLY A 204 -5.22 6.43 3.08
N ALA A 205 -6.04 5.64 2.41
CA ALA A 205 -6.20 5.71 0.97
C ALA A 205 -7.01 6.97 0.59
N VAL A 206 -6.57 7.65 -0.45
CA VAL A 206 -7.32 8.73 -1.10
C VAL A 206 -7.61 8.26 -2.51
N ARG A 207 -8.88 8.35 -2.90
CA ARG A 207 -9.37 8.00 -4.22
C ARG A 207 -9.52 9.24 -5.06
N VAL A 208 -9.00 9.21 -6.28
CA VAL A 208 -9.30 10.20 -7.31
C VAL A 208 -10.24 9.59 -8.32
N THR A 209 -11.48 10.08 -8.33
CA THR A 209 -12.50 9.71 -9.29
C THR A 209 -12.48 10.70 -10.44
N THR A 210 -12.37 10.20 -11.67
CA THR A 210 -12.28 11.00 -12.89
C THR A 210 -13.41 10.65 -13.85
N GLU A 211 -14.29 11.61 -14.09
CA GLU A 211 -15.25 11.53 -15.20
C GLU A 211 -14.62 12.16 -16.45
N PHE A 212 -14.80 11.54 -17.61
CA PHE A 212 -14.26 12.03 -18.88
C PHE A 212 -15.05 11.49 -20.06
N SER A 213 -14.84 12.08 -21.24
CA SER A 213 -15.36 11.59 -22.52
C SER A 213 -14.36 11.91 -23.63
N ALA A 214 -14.64 11.49 -24.87
CA ALA A 214 -13.93 11.98 -26.05
C ALA A 214 -14.89 12.02 -27.25
N GLU A 215 -14.42 12.47 -28.41
CA GLU A 215 -15.16 12.27 -29.66
C GLU A 215 -15.33 10.76 -29.90
N ASP A 216 -16.55 10.33 -30.22
CA ASP A 216 -16.92 8.91 -30.38
C ASP A 216 -16.68 8.01 -29.15
N LEU A 217 -16.56 8.61 -27.96
CA LEU A 217 -16.48 7.91 -26.68
C LEU A 217 -17.48 8.49 -25.69
N ASP A 218 -18.48 7.67 -25.36
CA ASP A 218 -19.45 7.97 -24.31
C ASP A 218 -18.77 8.26 -22.97
N LYS A 219 -19.49 8.93 -22.07
CA LYS A 219 -18.97 9.28 -20.74
C LYS A 219 -18.44 8.03 -20.02
N GLN A 220 -17.21 8.13 -19.57
CA GLN A 220 -16.52 7.13 -18.78
C GLN A 220 -16.22 7.67 -17.38
N LEU A 221 -16.06 6.77 -16.43
CA LEU A 221 -15.63 7.07 -15.07
C LEU A 221 -14.40 6.23 -14.77
N GLY A 222 -13.28 6.79 -14.35
CA GLY A 222 -12.11 6.06 -13.84
C GLY A 222 -11.87 6.37 -12.36
N SER A 223 -11.16 5.48 -11.65
CA SER A 223 -10.67 5.76 -10.30
C SER A 223 -9.19 5.41 -10.16
N LEU A 224 -8.53 6.09 -9.23
CA LEU A 224 -7.12 5.92 -8.92
C LEU A 224 -6.92 6.09 -7.42
N ASP A 225 -6.43 5.06 -6.75
CA ASP A 225 -6.10 5.14 -5.32
C ASP A 225 -4.60 5.40 -5.09
N PHE A 226 -4.31 6.19 -4.05
CA PHE A 226 -2.97 6.37 -3.49
C PHE A 226 -3.04 6.46 -1.96
N PHE A 227 -1.95 6.17 -1.28
CA PHE A 227 -1.90 6.29 0.18
C PHE A 227 -1.29 7.62 0.61
N PHE A 228 -1.93 8.25 1.59
CA PHE A 228 -1.53 9.54 2.11
C PHE A 228 -1.25 9.45 3.61
N THR A 229 -0.10 9.99 4.04
CA THR A 229 0.21 10.24 5.46
C THR A 229 0.37 11.74 5.66
N ALA A 230 -0.56 12.37 6.37
CA ALA A 230 -0.55 13.82 6.56
C ALA A 230 0.63 14.34 7.41
N ALA A 231 0.95 15.62 7.27
CA ALA A 231 2.12 16.26 7.90
C ALA A 231 2.07 16.16 9.44
N ASN A 232 0.89 16.29 10.04
CA ASN A 232 0.71 16.18 11.49
C ASN A 232 0.72 14.71 11.97
N ARG A 233 0.73 13.76 11.03
CA ARG A 233 0.72 12.32 11.27
C ARG A 233 2.05 11.63 10.96
N ILE A 234 3.04 12.38 10.47
CA ILE A 234 4.39 11.85 10.24
C ILE A 234 4.95 11.25 11.55
N PRO A 235 5.25 9.95 11.59
CA PRO A 235 5.53 9.27 12.85
C PRO A 235 6.98 9.45 13.29
N ALA A 236 7.91 9.65 12.35
CA ALA A 236 9.31 9.92 12.59
C ALA A 236 9.97 10.60 11.38
N VAL A 237 11.14 11.20 11.57
CA VAL A 237 11.94 11.81 10.50
C VAL A 237 13.42 11.45 10.65
N PHE A 238 14.14 11.33 9.53
CA PHE A 238 15.59 11.19 9.54
C PHE A 238 16.23 12.55 9.89
N THR A 239 17.20 12.57 10.79
CA THR A 239 17.88 13.83 11.19
C THR A 239 19.03 14.22 10.27
N GLY A 240 19.48 13.26 9.45
CA GLY A 240 20.67 13.38 8.59
C GLY A 240 21.99 13.06 9.30
N ARG A 241 21.98 12.76 10.60
CA ARG A 241 23.18 12.22 11.27
C ARG A 241 23.30 10.73 10.97
N VAL A 242 24.37 10.38 10.27
CA VAL A 242 24.70 9.01 9.86
C VAL A 242 26.18 8.76 10.14
N PHE A 243 26.50 7.56 10.63
CA PHE A 243 27.87 7.08 10.79
C PHE A 243 27.97 5.65 10.26
N ASP A 244 29.13 5.27 9.74
CA ASP A 244 29.40 3.91 9.29
C ASP A 244 30.46 3.23 10.15
N ARG A 245 30.34 1.90 10.29
CA ARG A 245 31.33 1.05 10.96
C ARG A 245 31.27 -0.38 10.46
N VAL A 246 32.39 -1.08 10.54
CA VAL A 246 32.42 -2.54 10.38
C VAL A 246 32.24 -3.21 11.73
N ASP A 247 31.37 -4.22 11.78
CA ASP A 247 31.09 -5.00 12.98
C ASP A 247 30.95 -6.47 12.62
N ASN A 248 31.85 -7.29 13.15
CA ASN A 248 31.89 -8.74 12.88
C ASN A 248 31.87 -9.09 11.37
N GLY A 249 32.55 -8.26 10.56
CA GLY A 249 32.64 -8.43 9.11
C GLY A 249 31.41 -7.98 8.32
N ASP A 250 30.43 -7.32 8.94
CA ASP A 250 29.30 -6.67 8.28
C ASP A 250 29.50 -5.13 8.28
N LEU A 251 28.98 -4.44 7.27
CA LEU A 251 28.95 -2.97 7.25
C LEU A 251 27.64 -2.48 7.87
N LEU A 252 27.74 -1.62 8.87
CA LEU A 252 26.59 -1.01 9.54
C LEU A 252 26.58 0.49 9.25
N PHE A 253 25.39 1.01 8.96
CA PHE A 253 25.10 2.43 8.98
C PHE A 253 24.19 2.73 10.17
N ASP A 254 24.71 3.46 11.13
CA ASP A 254 23.97 3.96 12.28
C ASP A 254 23.31 5.29 11.87
N VAL A 255 22.01 5.25 11.60
CA VAL A 255 21.19 6.37 11.13
C VAL A 255 20.37 6.90 12.29
N GLU A 256 20.44 8.19 12.54
CA GLU A 256 19.60 8.79 13.57
C GLU A 256 18.21 9.16 13.04
N VAL A 257 17.21 8.78 13.81
CA VAL A 257 15.80 9.02 13.58
C VAL A 257 15.22 9.77 14.77
N ASP A 258 14.49 10.87 14.51
CA ASP A 258 13.69 11.56 15.50
C ASP A 258 12.24 11.06 15.46
N VAL A 259 11.85 10.34 16.51
CA VAL A 259 10.59 9.59 16.58
C VAL A 259 9.55 10.41 17.35
N LYS A 260 8.45 10.75 16.68
CA LYS A 260 7.31 11.46 17.29
C LYS A 260 6.31 10.48 17.92
N THR A 261 6.07 9.37 17.22
CA THR A 261 5.09 8.36 17.62
C THR A 261 5.79 7.01 17.88
N PRO A 262 5.79 6.49 19.12
CA PRO A 262 6.43 5.21 19.40
C PRO A 262 5.71 4.04 18.71
N GLY A 263 6.44 2.97 18.42
CA GLY A 263 5.88 1.75 17.84
C GLY A 263 6.89 0.93 17.06
N ALA A 264 6.39 -0.04 16.28
CA ALA A 264 7.19 -0.84 15.38
C ALA A 264 7.50 -0.05 14.11
N TYR A 265 8.76 -0.03 13.71
CA TYR A 265 9.24 0.63 12.51
C TYR A 265 9.93 -0.36 11.59
N ARG A 266 9.76 -0.11 10.30
CA ARG A 266 10.50 -0.74 9.22
C ARG A 266 11.18 0.37 8.43
N ILE A 267 12.51 0.33 8.37
CA ILE A 267 13.34 1.34 7.70
C ILE A 267 14.28 0.62 6.75
N ASP A 268 14.32 1.10 5.51
CA ASP A 268 15.07 0.51 4.42
C ASP A 268 16.10 1.49 3.89
N GLY A 269 17.19 0.97 3.34
CA GLY A 269 18.23 1.77 2.70
C GLY A 269 18.96 1.01 1.59
N SER A 270 19.28 1.72 0.51
CA SER A 270 20.01 1.19 -0.63
C SER A 270 21.47 1.63 -0.61
N LEU A 271 22.35 0.72 -0.99
CA LEU A 271 23.80 0.92 -1.05
C LEU A 271 24.28 0.90 -2.50
N PHE A 272 25.08 1.90 -2.81
CA PHE A 272 25.63 2.16 -4.14
C PHE A 272 27.15 2.12 -4.10
N ASP A 273 27.75 1.69 -5.20
CA ASP A 273 29.20 1.75 -5.39
C ASP A 273 29.66 3.18 -5.68
N ASN A 274 30.98 3.40 -5.71
CA ASN A 274 31.56 4.71 -6.01
C ASN A 274 31.26 5.22 -7.44
N SER A 275 30.75 4.36 -8.33
CA SER A 275 30.26 4.76 -9.66
C SER A 275 28.77 5.10 -9.70
N GLY A 276 28.08 5.02 -8.55
CA GLY A 276 26.65 5.28 -8.44
C GLY A 276 25.77 4.13 -8.89
N ARG A 277 26.29 2.90 -8.97
CA ARG A 277 25.49 1.70 -9.28
C ARG A 277 24.96 1.07 -7.98
N PRO A 278 23.65 0.84 -7.85
CA PRO A 278 23.11 0.16 -6.69
C PRO A 278 23.51 -1.31 -6.70
N PHE A 279 23.90 -1.85 -5.54
CA PHE A 279 24.25 -3.27 -5.42
C PHE A 279 23.72 -3.91 -4.13
N GLY A 280 23.36 -3.12 -3.11
CA GLY A 280 22.95 -3.61 -1.82
C GLY A 280 21.66 -2.96 -1.31
N TRP A 281 20.90 -3.70 -0.53
CA TRP A 281 19.74 -3.20 0.21
C TRP A 281 19.77 -3.80 1.61
N ALA A 282 19.40 -2.99 2.61
CA ALA A 282 19.26 -3.44 3.99
C ALA A 282 17.99 -2.90 4.62
N ARG A 283 17.49 -3.65 5.61
CA ARG A 283 16.31 -3.31 6.41
C ARG A 283 16.60 -3.37 7.90
N PHE A 284 16.06 -2.40 8.61
CA PHE A 284 15.85 -2.42 10.04
C PHE A 284 14.37 -2.68 10.32
N ASP A 285 14.10 -3.65 11.20
CA ASP A 285 12.80 -3.89 11.80
C ASP A 285 12.95 -3.81 13.33
N GLY A 286 12.21 -2.94 14.00
CA GLY A 286 12.35 -2.80 15.45
C GLY A 286 11.38 -1.85 16.11
N GLN A 287 11.30 -1.92 17.44
CA GLN A 287 10.51 -1.00 18.25
C GLN A 287 11.32 0.25 18.55
N LEU A 288 10.74 1.43 18.25
CA LEU A 288 11.33 2.71 18.58
C LEU A 288 10.47 3.45 19.60
N THR A 289 11.13 4.08 20.57
CA THR A 289 10.53 4.97 21.55
C THR A 289 10.52 6.41 21.03
N ARG A 290 9.69 7.27 21.62
CA ARG A 290 9.68 8.71 21.28
C ARG A 290 11.04 9.36 21.59
N GLY A 291 11.48 10.24 20.71
CA GLY A 291 12.74 10.99 20.79
C GLY A 291 13.75 10.54 19.75
N SER A 292 14.98 11.06 19.86
CA SER A 292 16.07 10.72 18.95
C SER A 292 16.68 9.36 19.31
N SER A 293 16.84 8.49 18.31
CA SER A 293 17.48 7.18 18.46
C SER A 293 18.29 6.84 17.21
N PHE A 294 19.37 6.07 17.39
CA PHE A 294 20.09 5.49 16.27
C PHE A 294 19.53 4.10 15.96
N ILE A 295 19.24 3.86 14.69
CA ILE A 295 18.97 2.53 14.15
C ILE A 295 20.18 2.08 13.34
N SER A 296 20.40 0.77 13.25
CA SER A 296 21.51 0.21 12.47
C SER A 296 20.97 -0.52 11.25
N LEU A 297 21.28 -0.01 10.06
CA LEU A 297 21.10 -0.76 8.81
C LEU A 297 22.32 -1.65 8.60
N ARG A 298 22.13 -2.97 8.64
CA ARG A 298 23.20 -3.96 8.50
C ARG A 298 23.25 -4.53 7.09
N TYR A 299 24.38 -4.33 6.42
CA TYR A 299 24.73 -4.96 5.16
C TYR A 299 25.67 -6.13 5.42
N TYR A 300 25.15 -7.34 5.20
CA TYR A 300 25.89 -8.58 5.44
C TYR A 300 27.14 -8.68 4.56
N GLY A 301 28.31 -8.96 5.15
CA GLY A 301 29.61 -8.81 4.47
C GLY A 301 29.80 -9.62 3.19
N LEU A 302 29.17 -10.80 3.09
CA LEU A 302 29.23 -11.63 1.88
C LEU A 302 28.70 -10.87 0.64
N LEU A 303 27.78 -9.92 0.82
CA LEU A 303 27.23 -9.09 -0.25
C LEU A 303 28.33 -8.36 -1.03
N PHE A 304 29.34 -7.83 -0.34
CA PHE A 304 30.41 -7.04 -0.95
C PHE A 304 31.33 -7.90 -1.81
N HIS A 305 31.60 -9.14 -1.38
CA HIS A 305 32.34 -10.14 -2.15
C HIS A 305 31.54 -10.61 -3.36
N ASP A 306 30.26 -10.94 -3.18
CA ASP A 306 29.36 -11.38 -4.25
C ASP A 306 29.10 -10.27 -5.30
N ALA A 307 29.24 -9.00 -4.92
CA ALA A 307 29.15 -7.85 -5.82
C ALA A 307 30.51 -7.42 -6.39
N GLN A 308 31.62 -7.87 -5.80
CA GLN A 308 32.99 -7.46 -6.13
C GLN A 308 33.19 -5.94 -6.09
N VAL A 309 32.64 -5.29 -5.06
CA VAL A 309 32.68 -3.82 -4.91
C VAL A 309 33.48 -3.43 -3.67
N ALA A 310 34.56 -2.68 -3.88
CA ALA A 310 35.31 -2.02 -2.81
C ALA A 310 34.75 -0.61 -2.52
N GLY A 311 35.02 -0.09 -1.33
CA GLY A 311 34.60 1.25 -0.93
C GLY A 311 35.30 2.38 -1.71
N PRO A 312 34.86 3.63 -1.54
CA PRO A 312 33.79 4.05 -0.64
C PRO A 312 32.41 3.65 -1.15
N TYR A 313 31.46 3.52 -0.22
CA TYR A 313 30.06 3.21 -0.54
C TYR A 313 29.16 4.41 -0.27
N ILE A 314 28.05 4.48 -0.99
CA ILE A 314 27.08 5.58 -0.86
C ILE A 314 25.74 5.00 -0.41
N LEU A 315 25.27 5.41 0.75
CA LEU A 315 23.94 5.12 1.26
C LEU A 315 22.95 6.15 0.69
N LYS A 316 21.90 5.66 0.02
CA LYS A 316 20.81 6.46 -0.55
C LYS A 316 19.47 5.78 -0.32
N ASN A 317 18.39 6.45 -0.74
CA ASN A 317 17.03 5.92 -0.68
C ASN A 317 16.67 5.43 0.73
N LEU A 318 16.92 6.27 1.74
CA LEU A 318 16.46 5.98 3.09
C LEU A 318 14.99 6.34 3.20
N TYR A 319 14.17 5.33 3.44
CA TYR A 319 12.74 5.46 3.62
C TYR A 319 12.28 4.51 4.72
N GLY A 320 11.12 4.79 5.31
CA GLY A 320 10.60 3.96 6.37
C GLY A 320 9.16 4.27 6.71
N ALA A 321 8.59 3.44 7.57
CA ALA A 321 7.25 3.62 8.05
C ALA A 321 7.09 3.03 9.45
N ARG A 322 6.16 3.59 10.21
CA ARG A 322 5.64 2.97 11.43
C ARG A 322 4.57 1.97 11.04
N LEU A 323 4.69 0.72 11.48
CA LEU A 323 3.75 -0.35 11.15
C LEU A 323 2.49 -0.26 12.02
N ARG A 324 1.33 -0.53 11.40
CA ARG A 324 0.00 -0.56 11.99
C ARG A 324 -0.78 -1.79 11.51
N PRO A 325 -0.47 -3.00 12.00
CA PRO A 325 -1.01 -4.25 11.43
C PRO A 325 -2.53 -4.37 11.38
N SER A 326 -3.26 -3.58 12.17
CA SER A 326 -4.73 -3.60 12.26
C SER A 326 -5.44 -2.54 11.42
N ASP A 327 -4.70 -1.68 10.71
CA ASP A 327 -5.27 -0.55 9.96
C ASP A 327 -5.05 -0.70 8.45
N THR A 328 -5.81 0.06 7.66
CA THR A 328 -5.60 0.24 6.21
C THR A 328 -5.29 1.71 5.92
N PRO A 329 -4.10 2.08 5.40
CA PRO A 329 -2.94 1.22 5.23
C PRO A 329 -2.41 0.74 6.57
N ASN A 330 -1.72 -0.39 6.53
CA ASN A 330 -1.09 -1.02 7.69
C ASN A 330 0.21 -0.31 8.10
N LYS A 331 0.36 0.98 7.75
CA LYS A 331 1.54 1.79 8.01
C LYS A 331 1.26 3.29 8.00
N GLU A 332 2.13 4.05 8.67
CA GLU A 332 2.27 5.50 8.58
C GLU A 332 3.65 5.79 7.99
N ASP A 333 3.71 6.38 6.79
CA ASP A 333 4.98 6.58 6.09
C ASP A 333 5.79 7.75 6.68
N MET A 334 7.11 7.59 6.70
CA MET A 334 8.06 8.66 6.97
C MET A 334 8.38 9.40 5.65
N PRO A 335 8.75 10.68 5.72
CA PRO A 335 9.37 11.36 4.58
C PRO A 335 10.68 10.67 4.20
N GLU A 336 10.95 10.59 2.91
CA GLU A 336 12.23 10.07 2.42
C GLU A 336 13.37 11.01 2.82
N PHE A 337 14.52 10.44 3.15
CA PHE A 337 15.73 11.24 3.33
C PHE A 337 16.25 11.66 1.96
N THR A 338 16.35 12.96 1.73
CA THR A 338 16.82 13.54 0.46
C THR A 338 18.34 13.65 0.36
N GLY A 339 19.06 13.38 1.44
CA GLY A 339 20.52 13.40 1.46
C GLY A 339 21.13 12.05 1.07
N ASP A 340 22.41 12.11 0.76
CA ASP A 340 23.26 10.94 0.53
C ASP A 340 24.33 10.89 1.63
N TYR A 341 24.80 9.69 1.98
CA TYR A 341 25.93 9.53 2.89
C TYR A 341 27.00 8.64 2.25
N THR A 342 28.21 9.19 2.11
CA THR A 342 29.39 8.42 1.69
C THR A 342 30.14 7.92 2.92
N THR A 343 30.55 6.65 2.92
CA THR A 343 31.31 6.06 4.02
C THR A 343 32.55 6.88 4.36
N ALA A 344 32.84 7.02 5.66
CA ALA A 344 33.99 7.78 6.14
C ALA A 344 35.33 7.15 5.73
N SER A 345 35.34 5.84 5.48
CA SER A 345 36.50 5.09 4.99
C SER A 345 36.21 4.40 3.67
N ALA A 346 37.27 4.15 2.89
CA ALA A 346 37.23 3.21 1.78
C ALA A 346 37.52 1.81 2.33
N TYR A 347 36.46 1.02 2.57
CA TYR A 347 36.62 -0.34 3.09
C TYR A 347 37.09 -1.30 1.99
N GLU A 348 38.11 -2.08 2.32
CA GLU A 348 38.63 -3.16 1.49
C GLU A 348 37.76 -4.43 1.66
N LEU A 349 37.69 -5.26 0.62
CA LEU A 349 36.87 -6.48 0.64
C LEU A 349 37.24 -7.43 1.79
N ASN A 350 38.52 -7.47 2.18
CA ASN A 350 38.99 -8.30 3.30
C ASN A 350 38.46 -7.87 4.68
N SER A 351 37.83 -6.69 4.78
CA SER A 351 37.16 -6.22 6.00
C SER A 351 35.82 -6.93 6.20
N PHE A 352 35.30 -7.59 5.16
CA PHE A 352 33.99 -8.21 5.17
C PHE A 352 34.07 -9.73 5.26
N ARG A 353 33.10 -10.31 5.97
CA ARG A 353 32.96 -11.76 6.08
C ARG A 353 32.62 -12.39 4.73
N THR A 354 33.03 -13.65 4.54
CA THR A 354 32.83 -14.42 3.29
C THR A 354 31.91 -15.63 3.49
N ASP A 355 31.45 -15.90 4.70
CA ASP A 355 30.58 -17.03 4.99
C ASP A 355 29.13 -16.74 4.62
N ILE A 356 28.42 -17.80 4.23
CA ILE A 356 26.99 -17.75 3.95
C ILE A 356 26.22 -17.67 5.26
N ASN A 357 25.08 -16.98 5.26
CA ASN A 357 24.16 -16.93 6.38
C ASN A 357 23.89 -18.35 6.94
N ASN A 358 24.28 -18.56 8.19
CA ASN A 358 24.19 -19.87 8.85
C ASN A 358 23.07 -19.94 9.91
N SER A 359 21.96 -19.23 9.69
CA SER A 359 20.84 -19.21 10.65
C SER A 359 20.21 -20.60 10.85
N PRO A 360 19.78 -20.95 12.09
CA PRO A 360 19.09 -22.22 12.36
C PRO A 360 17.82 -22.40 11.52
N ARG A 361 17.08 -21.31 11.24
CA ARG A 361 15.90 -21.33 10.36
C ARG A 361 16.28 -21.79 8.95
N ARG A 362 17.36 -21.25 8.38
CA ARG A 362 17.82 -21.62 7.04
C ARG A 362 18.22 -23.10 6.99
N GLN A 363 18.98 -23.57 7.98
CA GLN A 363 19.38 -24.99 8.08
C GLN A 363 18.15 -25.91 8.13
N LYS A 364 17.20 -25.62 9.03
CA LYS A 364 15.96 -26.39 9.16
C LYS A 364 15.14 -26.41 7.86
N MET A 365 15.07 -25.28 7.15
CA MET A 365 14.39 -25.23 5.86
C MET A 365 15.11 -26.08 4.81
N ILE A 366 16.45 -26.00 4.70
CA ILE A 366 17.22 -26.84 3.78
C ILE A 366 16.97 -28.33 4.07
N GLU A 367 17.05 -28.75 5.34
CA GLU A 367 16.77 -30.13 5.75
C GLU A 367 15.35 -30.57 5.37
N MET A 368 14.36 -29.69 5.53
CA MET A 368 12.98 -29.95 5.14
C MET A 368 12.83 -30.14 3.62
N TYR A 369 13.46 -29.28 2.82
CA TYR A 369 13.50 -29.42 1.36
C TYR A 369 14.19 -30.72 0.94
N GLU A 370 15.32 -31.07 1.55
CA GLU A 370 16.07 -32.30 1.26
C GLU A 370 15.29 -33.56 1.65
N ASP A 371 14.57 -33.55 2.77
CA ASP A 371 13.65 -34.63 3.17
C ASP A 371 12.47 -34.78 2.19
N ALA A 372 11.88 -33.67 1.74
CA ALA A 372 10.82 -33.69 0.74
C ALA A 372 11.29 -34.28 -0.60
N ILE A 373 12.49 -33.90 -1.06
CA ILE A 373 13.13 -34.50 -2.24
C ILE A 373 13.32 -36.01 -2.07
N ARG A 374 13.86 -36.45 -0.92
CA ARG A 374 14.06 -37.87 -0.61
C ARG A 374 12.75 -38.67 -0.62
N ARG A 375 11.65 -38.06 -0.20
CA ARG A 375 10.31 -38.68 -0.17
C ARG A 375 9.57 -38.60 -1.50
N GLY A 376 10.16 -38.00 -2.54
CA GLY A 376 9.50 -37.83 -3.84
C GLY A 376 8.33 -36.84 -3.81
N VAL A 377 8.28 -35.96 -2.82
CA VAL A 377 7.22 -34.95 -2.70
C VAL A 377 7.50 -33.84 -3.71
N LYS A 378 6.50 -33.52 -4.55
CA LYS A 378 6.53 -32.31 -5.37
C LYS A 378 6.40 -31.10 -4.46
N LEU A 379 7.46 -30.31 -4.37
CA LEU A 379 7.46 -29.05 -3.64
C LEU A 379 6.89 -27.98 -4.56
N THR A 380 5.64 -27.60 -4.33
CA THR A 380 5.09 -26.41 -4.97
C THR A 380 5.83 -25.20 -4.41
N ASN A 381 6.04 -24.19 -5.26
CA ASN A 381 6.54 -22.91 -4.80
C ASN A 381 5.56 -22.42 -3.72
N PRO A 382 5.98 -22.09 -2.48
CA PRO A 382 5.05 -21.51 -1.53
C PRO A 382 4.43 -20.29 -2.21
N ALA A 383 3.10 -20.22 -2.26
CA ALA A 383 2.41 -19.02 -2.67
C ALA A 383 2.99 -17.89 -1.83
N TYR A 384 3.71 -16.98 -2.47
CA TYR A 384 4.35 -15.86 -1.80
C TYR A 384 3.23 -14.93 -1.36
N THR A 385 2.68 -15.14 -0.16
CA THR A 385 1.85 -14.15 0.50
C THR A 385 2.81 -13.23 1.25
N ASP A 386 3.00 -12.02 0.73
CA ASP A 386 3.78 -10.93 1.33
C ASP A 386 3.14 -10.39 2.63
N ASN A 387 2.89 -11.26 3.60
CA ASN A 387 2.42 -10.88 4.92
C ASN A 387 3.32 -11.53 5.99
N GLU A 388 4.40 -10.82 6.34
CA GLU A 388 4.99 -10.80 7.69
C GLU A 388 5.81 -9.51 7.94
#